data_AF-A0A261Q7N2-F1
#
_entry.id   AF-A0A261Q7N2-F1
#
_cell.length_a   1.000
_cell.length_b   1.000
_cell.length_c   1.000
_cell.angle_alpha   90.00
_cell.angle_beta   90.00
_cell.angle_gamma   90.00
#
_symmetry.space_group_name_H-M   'P 1'
#
loop_
_entity.id
_entity.type
_entity.pdbx_description
1 polymer ?
#
loop_
_entity_poly.entity_id
_entity_poly.type
_entity_poly.pdbx_seq_one_letter_code
_entity_poly.pdbx_strand_id
1 'polypeptide(L)'
;MKHFCLVILLLALVTACSRDAVNGPVENSDWIRLTSPENSDVQAVYGTIDSTLIMISNFKIYHTKDQGKTWTSSPYPVMVGLTGFLATTDTLFALTATSGIQKDGTIYANAPRYYSLDQGITWQAYNGFSLTKHYTPLNKLHASNGVVYSVDELRTPINGGSTNYYLQTVGLQTSTGKKIPLPQEHQIKSITMDSRGRLYVAGSAAVCGGLRDFHFCNGQRGVIYVSKKALP
;
A
#
# COMPACT_ATOMS: atom_id res chain seq x y z
N MET A 1 22.86 25.70 -45.41
CA MET A 1 22.24 26.04 -44.11
C MET A 1 20.89 25.33 -43.83
N LYS A 2 20.08 24.96 -44.83
CA LYS A 2 18.79 24.26 -44.60
C LYS A 2 18.89 22.78 -44.16
N HIS A 3 19.97 22.08 -44.49
CA HIS A 3 20.15 20.67 -44.09
C HIS A 3 20.65 20.47 -42.65
N PHE A 4 21.15 21.51 -42.00
CA PHE A 4 21.67 21.40 -40.62
C PHE A 4 20.55 21.45 -39.57
N CYS A 5 19.41 22.09 -39.87
CA CYS A 5 18.26 22.15 -38.96
C CYS A 5 17.46 20.84 -38.88
N LEU A 6 17.49 20.00 -39.92
CA LEU A 6 16.70 18.76 -39.95
C LEU A 6 17.30 17.65 -39.09
N VAL A 7 18.63 17.68 -38.88
CA VAL A 7 19.35 16.71 -38.04
C VAL A 7 19.12 16.98 -36.55
N ILE A 8 18.97 18.24 -36.14
CA ILE A 8 18.72 18.62 -34.73
C ILE A 8 17.30 18.24 -34.28
N LEU A 9 16.30 18.30 -35.19
CA LEU A 9 14.93 17.89 -34.88
C LEU A 9 14.78 16.36 -34.71
N LEU A 10 15.61 15.57 -35.39
CA LEU A 10 15.62 14.10 -35.25
C LEU A 10 16.34 13.64 -33.97
N LEU A 11 17.34 14.37 -33.50
CA LEU A 11 18.06 14.05 -32.26
C LEU A 11 17.23 14.37 -31.00
N ALA A 12 16.28 15.31 -31.07
CA ALA A 12 15.39 15.66 -29.96
C ALA A 12 14.27 14.64 -29.69
N LEU A 13 14.02 13.68 -30.60
CA LEU A 13 12.99 12.65 -30.44
C LEU A 13 13.49 11.38 -29.72
N VAL A 14 14.80 11.24 -29.50
CA VAL A 14 15.40 10.01 -28.92
C VAL A 14 15.71 10.15 -27.43
N THR A 15 15.52 11.32 -26.82
CA THR A 15 15.52 11.50 -25.36
C THR A 15 14.12 11.25 -24.77
N ALA A 16 13.37 10.33 -25.37
CA ALA A 16 12.15 9.80 -24.78
C ALA A 16 12.51 9.12 -23.45
N CYS A 17 12.22 9.84 -22.36
CA CYS A 17 12.27 9.39 -20.96
C CYS A 17 12.16 7.86 -20.85
N SER A 18 13.28 7.18 -20.62
CA SER A 18 13.24 5.82 -20.09
C SER A 18 12.76 5.91 -18.65
N ARG A 19 11.43 6.02 -18.45
CA ARG A 19 10.87 5.67 -17.15
C ARG A 19 11.21 4.21 -16.93
N ASP A 20 11.94 3.91 -15.86
CA ASP A 20 12.19 2.53 -15.44
C ASP A 20 10.89 1.76 -15.55
N ALA A 21 10.88 0.71 -16.37
CA ALA A 21 9.69 -0.09 -16.56
C ALA A 21 9.24 -0.62 -15.19
N VAL A 22 8.00 -0.31 -14.81
CA VAL A 22 7.38 -0.95 -13.65
C VAL A 22 7.17 -2.39 -14.06
N ASN A 23 7.75 -3.33 -13.30
CA ASN A 23 7.47 -4.74 -13.51
C ASN A 23 5.96 -4.95 -13.35
N GLY A 24 5.33 -5.47 -14.40
CA GLY A 24 3.89 -5.72 -14.39
C GLY A 24 3.47 -6.71 -13.31
N PRO A 25 2.17 -7.01 -13.22
CA PRO A 25 1.63 -7.94 -12.23
C PRO A 25 2.32 -9.31 -12.32
N VAL A 26 2.73 -9.84 -11.17
CA VAL A 26 3.34 -11.18 -11.07
C VAL A 26 2.36 -12.10 -10.35
N GLU A 27 2.02 -13.23 -10.97
CA GLU A 27 1.14 -14.20 -10.38
C GLU A 27 1.88 -15.34 -9.68
N ASN A 28 1.44 -15.65 -8.47
CA ASN A 28 1.84 -16.82 -7.70
C ASN A 28 0.61 -17.71 -7.46
N SER A 29 0.73 -18.82 -6.71
CA SER A 29 -0.38 -19.77 -6.49
C SER A 29 -1.67 -19.10 -6.01
N ASP A 30 -1.56 -18.32 -4.93
CA ASP A 30 -2.70 -17.74 -4.21
C ASP A 30 -2.76 -16.21 -4.31
N TRP A 31 -1.72 -15.59 -4.88
CA TRP A 31 -1.50 -14.16 -4.83
C TRP A 31 -1.21 -13.58 -6.21
N ILE A 32 -1.66 -12.35 -6.42
CA ILE A 32 -1.20 -11.46 -7.48
C ILE A 32 -0.36 -10.37 -6.80
N ARG A 33 0.89 -10.19 -7.21
CA ARG A 33 1.79 -9.16 -6.70
C ARG A 33 1.85 -7.99 -7.67
N LEU A 34 1.52 -6.80 -7.18
CA LEU A 34 1.65 -5.54 -7.91
C LEU A 34 2.84 -4.77 -7.32
N THR A 35 3.61 -4.11 -8.18
CA THR A 35 4.78 -3.31 -7.77
C THR A 35 4.45 -1.82 -7.85
N SER A 36 4.86 -1.05 -6.85
CA SER A 36 4.73 0.41 -6.87
C SER A 36 5.49 1.02 -8.06
N PRO A 37 4.99 2.09 -8.72
CA PRO A 37 5.70 2.76 -9.78
C PRO A 37 6.88 3.61 -9.27
N GLU A 38 7.07 3.73 -7.95
CA GLU A 38 8.18 4.46 -7.35
C GLU A 38 8.91 3.69 -6.24
N ASN A 39 10.11 4.16 -5.91
CA ASN A 39 10.99 3.59 -4.90
C ASN A 39 10.54 3.98 -3.49
N SER A 40 9.35 3.54 -3.11
CA SER A 40 8.84 3.70 -1.75
C SER A 40 7.83 2.62 -1.38
N ASP A 41 7.61 2.47 -0.08
CA ASP A 41 6.62 1.56 0.49
C ASP A 41 5.21 1.90 -0.02
N VAL A 42 4.35 0.88 -0.09
CA VAL A 42 2.90 1.10 -0.24
C VAL A 42 2.30 1.15 1.17
N GLN A 43 1.73 2.30 1.53
CA GLN A 43 1.17 2.52 2.87
C GLN A 43 -0.22 1.90 3.00
N ALA A 44 -1.07 2.14 2.00
CA ALA A 44 -2.45 1.66 1.99
C ALA A 44 -3.01 1.53 0.58
N VAL A 45 -4.07 0.73 0.47
CA VAL A 45 -4.76 0.39 -0.77
C VAL A 45 -6.26 0.52 -0.55
N TYR A 46 -6.99 0.89 -1.60
CA TYR A 46 -8.45 0.89 -1.62
C TYR A 46 -8.96 0.57 -3.02
N GLY A 47 -10.21 0.09 -3.12
CA GLY A 47 -10.83 -0.30 -4.39
C GLY A 47 -10.64 -1.78 -4.71
N THR A 48 -10.61 -2.13 -5.99
CA THR A 48 -10.52 -3.53 -6.44
C THR A 48 -9.61 -3.65 -7.66
N ILE A 49 -8.86 -4.75 -7.73
CA ILE A 49 -7.98 -5.04 -8.86
C ILE A 49 -8.75 -5.18 -10.20
N ASP A 50 -10.04 -5.53 -10.17
CA ASP A 50 -10.85 -5.70 -11.39
C ASP A 50 -11.45 -4.39 -11.92
N SER A 51 -11.29 -3.30 -11.17
CA SER A 51 -11.88 -2.00 -11.46
C SER A 51 -10.81 -0.92 -11.24
N THR A 52 -11.15 0.17 -10.54
CA THR A 52 -10.13 1.09 -10.02
C THR A 52 -9.52 0.51 -8.75
N LEU A 53 -8.21 0.32 -8.76
CA LEU A 53 -7.41 0.07 -7.56
C LEU A 53 -6.55 1.31 -7.31
N ILE A 54 -6.58 1.83 -6.09
CA ILE A 54 -5.77 2.97 -5.70
C ILE A 54 -4.81 2.59 -4.58
N MET A 55 -3.70 3.29 -4.51
CA MET A 55 -2.74 3.10 -3.44
C MET A 55 -2.06 4.41 -3.04
N ILE A 56 -1.58 4.43 -1.80
CA ILE A 56 -0.67 5.46 -1.30
C ILE A 56 0.75 4.91 -1.35
N SER A 57 1.66 5.65 -1.99
CA SER A 57 3.10 5.44 -1.86
C SER A 57 3.74 6.73 -1.35
N ASN A 58 4.14 6.72 -0.08
CA ASN A 58 4.71 7.87 0.64
C ASN A 58 3.85 9.14 0.58
N PHE A 59 4.16 10.05 -0.34
CA PHE A 59 3.51 11.34 -0.54
C PHE A 59 2.67 11.40 -1.82
N LYS A 60 2.37 10.27 -2.46
CA LYS A 60 1.64 10.22 -3.71
C LYS A 60 0.53 9.19 -3.66
N ILE A 61 -0.53 9.46 -4.40
CA ILE A 61 -1.62 8.52 -4.66
C ILE A 61 -1.49 8.11 -6.12
N TYR A 62 -1.57 6.81 -6.38
CA TYR A 62 -1.69 6.28 -7.74
C TYR A 62 -2.96 5.47 -7.85
N HIS A 63 -3.49 5.43 -9.07
CA HIS A 63 -4.54 4.50 -9.43
C HIS A 63 -4.15 3.67 -10.65
N THR A 64 -4.75 2.50 -10.76
CA THR A 64 -4.69 1.63 -11.92
C THR A 64 -6.11 1.18 -12.27
N LYS A 65 -6.37 0.97 -13.56
CA LYS A 65 -7.59 0.38 -14.11
C LYS A 65 -7.31 -0.87 -14.94
N ASP A 66 -6.04 -1.30 -14.99
CA ASP A 66 -5.55 -2.39 -15.82
C ASP A 66 -4.80 -3.43 -14.98
N GLN A 67 -5.27 -3.64 -13.75
CA GLN A 67 -4.77 -4.62 -12.79
C GLN A 67 -3.31 -4.37 -12.39
N GLY A 68 -2.86 -3.11 -12.39
CA GLY A 68 -1.49 -2.72 -12.01
C GLY A 68 -0.45 -2.89 -13.13
N LYS A 69 -0.88 -3.04 -14.39
CA LYS A 69 0.04 -2.98 -15.54
C LYS A 69 0.58 -1.57 -15.73
N THR A 70 -0.28 -0.56 -15.54
CA THR A 70 0.10 0.85 -15.53
C THR A 70 -0.47 1.56 -14.30
N TRP A 71 0.24 2.60 -13.87
CA TRP A 71 -0.14 3.45 -12.74
C TRP A 71 -0.21 4.90 -13.17
N THR A 72 -1.30 5.56 -12.81
CA THR A 72 -1.52 6.99 -13.07
C THR A 72 -1.52 7.74 -11.74
N SER A 73 -0.76 8.84 -11.68
CA SER A 73 -0.73 9.70 -10.49
C SER A 73 -2.08 10.39 -10.30
N SER A 74 -2.56 10.43 -9.06
CA SER A 74 -3.78 11.12 -8.63
C SER A 74 -3.36 12.27 -7.71
N PRO A 75 -3.02 13.44 -8.27
CA PRO A 75 -2.48 14.54 -7.48
C PRO A 75 -3.51 15.06 -6.48
N TYR A 76 -3.02 15.58 -5.35
CA TYR A 76 -3.83 16.18 -4.30
C TYR A 76 -3.17 17.50 -3.81
N PRO A 77 -3.93 18.42 -3.19
CA PRO A 77 -3.54 19.83 -3.07
C PRO A 77 -2.21 20.14 -2.36
N VAL A 78 -1.79 19.35 -1.37
CA VAL A 78 -0.54 19.60 -0.61
C VAL A 78 0.16 18.29 -0.32
N MET A 79 1.46 18.20 -0.63
CA MET A 79 2.28 17.01 -0.40
C MET A 79 2.49 16.75 1.11
N VAL A 80 1.60 15.97 1.71
CA VAL A 80 1.66 15.53 3.12
C VAL A 80 1.63 14.01 3.16
N GLY A 81 2.30 13.40 4.14
CA GLY A 81 2.32 11.96 4.27
C GLY A 81 0.90 11.40 4.43
N LEU A 82 0.58 10.36 3.66
CA LEU A 82 -0.71 9.68 3.74
C LEU A 82 -0.49 8.28 4.34
N THR A 83 -1.41 7.86 5.21
CA THR A 83 -1.27 6.64 6.01
C THR A 83 -2.37 5.62 5.72
N GLY A 84 -3.51 6.07 5.22
CA GLY A 84 -4.66 5.19 5.01
C GLY A 84 -5.78 5.83 4.21
N PHE A 85 -6.78 5.00 3.92
CA PHE A 85 -8.04 5.41 3.32
C PHE A 85 -9.20 5.13 4.26
N LEU A 86 -10.25 5.94 4.19
CA LEU A 86 -11.53 5.68 4.84
C LEU A 86 -12.64 5.92 3.82
N ALA A 87 -13.39 4.88 3.50
CA ALA A 87 -14.56 5.01 2.64
C ALA A 87 -15.83 5.15 3.46
N THR A 88 -16.65 6.09 3.03
CA THR A 88 -18.04 6.27 3.44
C THR A 88 -18.92 6.21 2.19
N THR A 89 -20.24 6.17 2.34
CA THR A 89 -21.24 5.93 1.28
C THR A 89 -20.83 6.39 -0.12
N ASP A 90 -20.52 7.67 -0.30
CA ASP A 90 -20.15 8.29 -1.58
C ASP A 90 -18.77 8.96 -1.56
N THR A 91 -18.08 8.93 -0.42
CA THR A 91 -16.89 9.73 -0.19
C THR A 91 -15.75 8.87 0.31
N LEU A 92 -14.64 8.94 -0.41
CA LEU A 92 -13.38 8.34 -0.02
C LEU A 92 -12.46 9.40 0.57
N PHE A 93 -12.01 9.21 1.80
CA PHE A 93 -11.05 10.07 2.48
C PHE A 93 -9.63 9.50 2.43
N ALA A 94 -8.65 10.39 2.25
CA ALA A 94 -7.24 10.10 2.51
C ALA A 94 -6.85 10.64 3.90
N LEU A 95 -6.21 9.77 4.67
CA LEU A 95 -5.86 9.96 6.07
C LEU A 95 -4.37 10.29 6.19
N THR A 96 -4.01 11.23 7.07
CA THR A 96 -2.63 11.75 7.14
C THR A 96 -1.88 11.38 8.41
N ALA A 97 -2.52 10.73 9.36
CA ALA A 97 -1.92 10.40 10.64
C ALA A 97 -2.19 8.95 11.03
N THR A 98 -1.35 8.44 11.92
CA THR A 98 -1.47 7.12 12.50
C THR A 98 -1.62 7.28 14.01
N SER A 99 -2.69 6.72 14.59
CA SER A 99 -2.81 6.57 16.04
C SER A 99 -1.74 5.61 16.54
N GLY A 100 -1.21 5.86 17.74
CA GLY A 100 -0.41 4.87 18.46
C GLY A 100 -1.16 3.54 18.64
N ILE A 101 -0.40 2.48 18.95
CA ILE A 101 -0.92 1.14 19.21
C ILE A 101 -1.94 1.21 20.35
N GLN A 102 -3.18 0.81 20.08
CA GLN A 102 -4.26 0.76 21.07
C GLN A 102 -4.06 -0.43 22.04
N LYS A 103 -4.85 -0.48 23.12
CA LYS A 103 -4.76 -1.56 24.13
C LYS A 103 -4.92 -2.97 23.53
N ASP A 104 -5.64 -3.09 22.42
CA ASP A 104 -5.89 -4.35 21.71
C ASP A 104 -4.86 -4.63 20.59
N GLY A 105 -3.77 -3.86 20.54
CA GLY A 105 -2.72 -3.96 19.54
C GLY A 105 -3.06 -3.31 18.19
N THR A 106 -4.26 -2.74 18.02
CA THR A 106 -4.66 -2.19 16.72
C THR A 106 -4.01 -0.84 16.47
N ILE A 107 -3.52 -0.65 15.25
CA ILE A 107 -2.99 0.60 14.72
C ILE A 107 -4.04 1.17 13.78
N TYR A 108 -4.36 2.46 13.91
CA TYR A 108 -5.37 3.11 13.08
C TYR A 108 -4.76 4.25 12.28
N ALA A 109 -5.12 4.36 10.99
CA ALA A 109 -5.01 5.61 10.27
C ALA A 109 -6.17 6.53 10.67
N ASN A 110 -5.92 7.84 10.71
CA ASN A 110 -6.90 8.86 11.10
C ASN A 110 -6.58 10.23 10.46
N ALA A 111 -7.32 11.26 10.89
CA ALA A 111 -7.18 12.64 10.43
C ALA A 111 -7.42 12.78 8.92
N PRO A 112 -8.70 12.73 8.47
CA PRO A 112 -9.02 12.96 7.07
C PRO A 112 -8.58 14.37 6.66
N ARG A 113 -7.82 14.45 5.56
CA ARG A 113 -7.33 15.74 5.03
C ARG A 113 -7.73 15.99 3.61
N TYR A 114 -7.98 14.93 2.85
CA TYR A 114 -8.47 15.01 1.48
C TYR A 114 -9.63 14.05 1.30
N TYR A 115 -10.50 14.37 0.35
CA TYR A 115 -11.58 13.51 -0.04
C TYR A 115 -11.71 13.43 -1.56
N SER A 116 -12.32 12.35 -2.02
CA SER A 116 -12.61 12.06 -3.42
C SER A 116 -14.03 11.54 -3.54
N LEU A 117 -14.72 12.01 -4.59
CA LEU A 117 -16.08 11.57 -4.97
C LEU A 117 -16.06 10.67 -6.23
N ASP A 118 -14.88 10.41 -6.78
CA ASP A 118 -14.68 9.66 -8.03
C ASP A 118 -13.72 8.47 -7.83
N GLN A 119 -13.80 7.85 -6.65
CA GLN A 119 -13.03 6.64 -6.29
C GLN A 119 -11.52 6.85 -6.29
N GLY A 120 -11.06 8.04 -5.89
CA GLY A 120 -9.65 8.37 -5.69
C GLY A 120 -8.93 8.85 -6.94
N ILE A 121 -9.65 9.21 -8.00
CA ILE A 121 -9.06 9.76 -9.23
C ILE A 121 -8.71 11.24 -9.03
N THR A 122 -9.63 12.02 -8.46
CA THR A 122 -9.41 13.42 -8.09
C THR A 122 -9.62 13.63 -6.60
N TRP A 123 -8.88 14.60 -6.04
CA TRP A 123 -8.82 14.85 -4.60
C TRP A 123 -9.02 16.33 -4.29
N GLN A 124 -9.86 16.60 -3.29
CA GLN A 124 -10.14 17.93 -2.78
C GLN A 124 -9.75 18.04 -1.31
N ALA A 125 -9.38 19.26 -0.87
CA ALA A 125 -9.08 19.51 0.53
C ALA A 125 -10.32 19.32 1.40
N TYR A 126 -10.17 18.59 2.50
CA TYR A 126 -11.21 18.38 3.49
C TYR A 126 -10.97 19.30 4.70
N ASN A 127 -11.89 20.25 4.92
CA ASN A 127 -11.82 21.21 6.02
C ASN A 127 -12.67 20.79 7.23
N GLY A 128 -13.45 19.71 7.13
CA GLY A 128 -14.36 19.23 8.17
C GLY A 128 -13.65 18.47 9.28
N PHE A 129 -12.59 19.05 9.86
CA PHE A 129 -11.83 18.41 10.94
C PHE A 129 -12.75 18.15 12.15
N SER A 130 -13.29 16.93 12.23
CA SER A 130 -13.99 16.43 13.41
C SER A 130 -13.06 15.46 14.11
N LEU A 131 -12.79 15.72 15.40
CA LEU A 131 -12.02 14.83 16.28
C LEU A 131 -12.72 13.48 16.52
N THR A 132 -13.94 13.29 16.03
CA THR A 132 -14.72 12.08 16.26
C THR A 132 -14.84 11.22 15.00
N LYS A 133 -14.46 9.94 15.16
CA LYS A 133 -14.86 8.74 14.38
C LYS A 133 -14.33 8.54 12.94
N HIS A 134 -13.20 9.14 12.55
CA HIS A 134 -12.58 8.82 11.26
C HIS A 134 -11.33 7.97 11.47
N TYR A 135 -11.53 6.67 11.68
CA TYR A 135 -10.46 5.71 11.92
C TYR A 135 -10.59 4.50 11.00
N THR A 136 -9.49 4.08 10.39
CA THR A 136 -9.40 2.82 9.66
C THR A 136 -8.28 1.99 10.28
N PRO A 137 -8.53 0.74 10.72
CA PRO A 137 -7.48 -0.12 11.22
C PRO A 137 -6.51 -0.48 10.07
N LEU A 138 -5.22 -0.45 10.35
CA LEU A 138 -4.18 -0.77 9.36
C LEU A 138 -3.73 -2.22 9.48
N ASN A 139 -3.53 -2.72 10.70
CA ASN A 139 -2.95 -4.04 10.96
C ASN A 139 -3.98 -5.12 11.32
N LYS A 140 -5.28 -4.80 11.23
CA LYS A 140 -6.39 -5.69 11.61
C LYS A 140 -7.60 -5.40 10.73
N LEU A 141 -8.34 -6.42 10.30
CA LEU A 141 -9.62 -6.24 9.60
C LEU A 141 -10.61 -7.35 9.97
N HIS A 142 -11.89 -7.02 9.94
CA HIS A 142 -13.00 -7.94 10.14
C HIS A 142 -13.65 -8.25 8.80
N ALA A 143 -13.66 -9.51 8.39
CA ALA A 143 -14.35 -9.95 7.19
C ALA A 143 -15.83 -10.23 7.47
N SER A 144 -16.65 -10.19 6.42
CA SER A 144 -18.09 -10.43 6.49
C SER A 144 -18.47 -11.84 6.96
N ASN A 145 -17.56 -12.80 6.82
CA ASN A 145 -17.70 -14.17 7.31
C ASN A 145 -17.35 -14.33 8.82
N GLY A 146 -17.03 -13.23 9.52
CA GLY A 146 -16.68 -13.24 10.94
C GLY A 146 -15.21 -13.54 11.23
N VAL A 147 -14.40 -13.86 10.23
CA VAL A 147 -12.95 -14.05 10.39
C VAL A 147 -12.28 -12.69 10.62
N VAL A 148 -11.41 -12.62 11.62
CA VAL A 148 -10.57 -11.45 11.86
C VAL A 148 -9.18 -11.77 11.34
N TYR A 149 -8.66 -10.94 10.45
CA TYR A 149 -7.28 -11.03 9.98
C TYR A 149 -6.45 -9.98 10.71
N SER A 150 -5.22 -10.33 11.06
CA SER A 150 -4.25 -9.39 11.58
C SER A 150 -2.88 -9.62 10.96
N VAL A 151 -2.05 -8.58 10.97
CA VAL A 151 -0.63 -8.72 10.71
C VAL A 151 -0.02 -9.60 11.81
N ASP A 152 0.77 -10.58 11.38
CA ASP A 152 1.51 -11.46 12.28
C ASP A 152 2.86 -10.82 12.60
N GLU A 153 3.03 -10.42 13.85
CA GLU A 153 4.20 -9.70 14.33
C GLU A 153 5.09 -10.60 15.19
N LEU A 154 6.34 -10.78 14.78
CA LEU A 154 7.37 -11.39 15.59
C LEU A 154 8.18 -10.30 16.31
N ARG A 155 8.26 -10.40 17.65
CA ARG A 155 9.04 -9.50 18.50
C ARG A 155 10.25 -10.22 19.05
N THR A 156 11.43 -9.80 18.61
CA THR A 156 12.70 -10.39 19.04
C THR A 156 13.44 -9.42 19.95
N PRO A 157 13.67 -9.74 21.23
CA PRO A 157 14.41 -8.86 22.14
C PRO A 157 15.79 -8.51 21.57
N ILE A 158 16.20 -7.23 21.68
CA ILE A 158 17.52 -6.79 21.21
C ILE A 158 18.64 -7.47 22.03
N ASN A 159 18.39 -7.70 23.31
CA ASN A 159 19.25 -8.38 24.27
C ASN A 159 18.38 -9.04 25.37
N GLY A 160 18.92 -10.06 26.05
CA GLY A 160 18.20 -10.77 27.11
C GLY A 160 17.74 -9.83 28.22
N GLY A 161 16.44 -9.83 28.53
CA GLY A 161 15.82 -8.99 29.56
C GLY A 161 15.42 -7.57 29.15
N SER A 162 15.62 -7.18 27.89
CA SER A 162 15.25 -5.85 27.39
C SER A 162 13.75 -5.74 27.05
N THR A 163 13.17 -4.57 27.30
CA THR A 163 11.83 -4.19 26.80
C THR A 163 11.88 -3.73 25.35
N ASN A 164 13.07 -3.46 24.80
CA ASN A 164 13.25 -3.12 23.40
C ASN A 164 13.34 -4.40 22.56
N TYR A 165 12.60 -4.41 21.46
CA TYR A 165 12.54 -5.53 20.53
C TYR A 165 12.64 -5.04 19.10
N TYR A 166 13.23 -5.88 18.25
CA TYR A 166 13.01 -5.79 16.82
C TYR A 166 11.62 -6.31 16.48
N LEU A 167 10.92 -5.61 15.59
CA LEU A 167 9.60 -5.99 15.10
C LEU A 167 9.71 -6.47 13.65
N GLN A 168 9.21 -7.67 13.37
CA GLN A 168 9.07 -8.20 12.02
C GLN A 168 7.62 -8.54 11.74
N THR A 169 7.16 -8.23 10.54
CA THR A 169 5.87 -8.71 10.04
C THR A 169 6.11 -9.98 9.24
N VAL A 170 5.84 -11.13 9.84
CA VAL A 170 6.17 -12.45 9.27
C VAL A 170 5.06 -13.01 8.36
N GLY A 171 3.97 -12.27 8.21
CA GLY A 171 2.84 -12.62 7.36
C GLY A 171 1.54 -12.11 7.96
N LEU A 172 0.45 -12.83 7.69
CA LEU A 172 -0.84 -12.58 8.31
C LEU A 172 -1.29 -13.78 9.12
N GLN A 173 -2.23 -13.55 10.03
CA GLN A 173 -2.90 -14.60 10.79
C GLN A 173 -4.39 -14.31 10.94
N THR A 174 -5.17 -15.35 11.12
CA THR A 174 -6.59 -15.24 11.48
C THR A 174 -6.78 -15.28 13.00
N SER A 175 -7.97 -14.90 13.49
CA SER A 175 -8.37 -15.03 14.89
C SER A 175 -8.29 -16.46 15.44
N THR A 176 -8.29 -17.48 14.57
CA THR A 176 -8.12 -18.89 14.97
C THR A 176 -6.65 -19.32 15.07
N GLY A 177 -5.71 -18.41 14.80
CA GLY A 177 -4.27 -18.68 14.80
C GLY A 177 -3.72 -19.25 13.48
N LYS A 178 -4.59 -19.48 12.48
CA LYS A 178 -4.13 -19.92 11.15
C LYS A 178 -3.26 -18.86 10.51
N LYS A 179 -2.03 -19.22 10.17
CA LYS A 179 -1.07 -18.38 9.45
C LYS A 179 -1.38 -18.36 7.96
N ILE A 180 -1.20 -17.20 7.35
CA ILE A 180 -1.37 -16.96 5.92
C ILE A 180 -0.04 -16.39 5.42
N PRO A 181 0.80 -17.22 4.77
CA PRO A 181 2.10 -16.78 4.30
C PRO A 181 1.96 -15.85 3.09
N LEU A 182 2.84 -14.85 3.03
CA LEU A 182 3.10 -14.10 1.82
C LEU A 182 4.21 -14.77 1.01
N PRO A 183 4.27 -14.57 -0.31
CA PRO A 183 5.33 -15.16 -1.14
C PRO A 183 6.76 -14.73 -0.78
N GLN A 184 6.92 -13.57 -0.15
CA GLN A 184 8.20 -13.05 0.35
C GLN A 184 7.95 -12.30 1.67
N GLU A 185 9.02 -12.07 2.44
CA GLU A 185 8.94 -11.22 3.63
C GLU A 185 8.93 -9.74 3.25
N HIS A 186 8.10 -8.96 3.95
CA HIS A 186 7.95 -7.52 3.77
C HIS A 186 7.73 -6.87 5.12
N GLN A 187 7.93 -5.56 5.22
CA GLN A 187 7.30 -4.75 6.27
C GLN A 187 5.86 -4.44 5.85
N ILE A 188 4.88 -5.13 6.43
CA ILE A 188 3.46 -4.94 6.13
C ILE A 188 3.01 -3.61 6.76
N LYS A 189 2.42 -2.74 5.94
CA LYS A 189 1.93 -1.42 6.36
C LYS A 189 0.44 -1.41 6.61
N SER A 190 -0.32 -2.11 5.77
CA SER A 190 -1.75 -2.26 5.99
C SER A 190 -2.36 -3.49 5.31
N ILE A 191 -3.55 -3.86 5.77
CA ILE A 191 -4.41 -4.86 5.16
C ILE A 191 -5.81 -4.30 4.93
N THR A 192 -6.42 -4.66 3.80
CA THR A 192 -7.82 -4.34 3.49
C THR A 192 -8.48 -5.47 2.70
N MET A 193 -9.79 -5.42 2.52
CA MET A 193 -10.55 -6.44 1.81
C MET A 193 -11.55 -5.78 0.86
N ASP A 194 -11.70 -6.35 -0.35
CA ASP A 194 -12.73 -5.90 -1.29
C ASP A 194 -14.07 -6.62 -1.08
N SER A 195 -15.10 -6.20 -1.82
CA SER A 195 -16.44 -6.76 -1.73
C SER A 195 -16.55 -8.23 -2.15
N ARG A 196 -15.52 -8.79 -2.80
CA ARG A 196 -15.43 -10.22 -3.15
C ARG A 196 -14.67 -11.03 -2.12
N GLY A 197 -14.29 -10.42 -1.00
CA GLY A 197 -13.52 -11.07 0.06
C GLY A 197 -12.04 -11.27 -0.28
N ARG A 198 -11.52 -10.62 -1.33
CA ARG A 198 -10.08 -10.69 -1.63
C ARG A 198 -9.32 -9.80 -0.66
N LEU A 199 -8.25 -10.36 -0.11
CA LEU A 199 -7.35 -9.69 0.83
C LEU A 199 -6.28 -8.91 0.06
N TYR A 200 -6.08 -7.66 0.44
CA TYR A 200 -5.06 -6.77 -0.10
C TYR A 200 -4.06 -6.48 1.01
N VAL A 201 -2.78 -6.68 0.73
CA VAL A 201 -1.69 -6.49 1.69
C VAL A 201 -0.71 -5.49 1.11
N ALA A 202 -0.60 -4.33 1.73
CA ALA A 202 0.33 -3.27 1.34
C ALA A 202 1.61 -3.38 2.16
N GLY A 203 2.77 -3.27 1.50
CA GLY A 203 4.05 -3.41 2.18
C GLY A 203 5.22 -2.73 1.50
N SER A 204 6.36 -2.82 2.15
CA SER A 204 7.67 -2.42 1.61
C SER A 204 8.11 -3.28 0.43
N ALA A 205 9.27 -2.96 -0.15
CA ALA A 205 10.00 -3.93 -0.96
C ALA A 205 10.29 -5.23 -0.17
N ALA A 206 10.59 -6.32 -0.88
CA ALA A 206 10.93 -7.59 -0.25
C ALA A 206 12.17 -7.44 0.63
N VAL A 207 12.12 -8.00 1.83
CA VAL A 207 13.17 -7.92 2.85
C VAL A 207 14.08 -9.14 2.76
N CYS A 208 15.38 -8.89 2.84
CA CYS A 208 16.47 -9.87 2.87
C CYS A 208 17.41 -9.59 4.07
N GLY A 209 18.23 -10.58 4.42
CA GLY A 209 19.24 -10.49 5.50
C GLY A 209 18.70 -10.54 6.95
N GLY A 210 17.38 -10.54 7.13
CA GLY A 210 16.74 -10.72 8.43
C GLY A 210 16.99 -9.56 9.40
N LEU A 211 16.87 -9.83 10.72
CA LEU A 211 16.89 -8.79 11.75
C LEU A 211 18.20 -8.03 11.91
N ARG A 212 19.33 -8.74 11.74
CA ARG A 212 20.66 -8.20 12.04
C ARG A 212 21.35 -7.58 10.82
N ASP A 213 20.84 -7.86 9.63
CA ASP A 213 21.39 -7.40 8.37
C ASP A 213 20.26 -6.99 7.42
N PHE A 214 19.35 -6.15 7.92
CA PHE A 214 18.18 -5.72 7.17
C PHE A 214 18.59 -4.99 5.89
N HIS A 215 18.17 -5.53 4.75
CA HIS A 215 18.23 -4.86 3.46
C HIS A 215 17.06 -5.29 2.58
N PHE A 216 16.79 -4.54 1.51
CA PHE A 216 15.80 -4.97 0.52
C PHE A 216 16.44 -5.86 -0.53
N CYS A 217 15.76 -6.94 -0.91
CA CYS A 217 16.29 -7.94 -1.82
C CYS A 217 16.59 -7.37 -3.22
N ASN A 218 15.66 -6.59 -3.77
CA ASN A 218 15.73 -6.09 -5.15
C ASN A 218 15.09 -4.69 -5.24
N GLY A 219 15.86 -3.66 -4.92
CA GLY A 219 15.40 -2.27 -4.95
C GLY A 219 14.44 -1.91 -3.80
N GLN A 220 13.80 -0.75 -3.90
CA GLN A 220 13.04 -0.13 -2.80
C GLN A 220 11.55 0.07 -3.14
N ARG A 221 11.05 -0.59 -4.19
CA ARG A 221 9.65 -0.46 -4.60
C ARG A 221 8.75 -1.30 -3.73
N GLY A 222 7.80 -0.66 -3.06
CA GLY A 222 6.76 -1.32 -2.29
C GLY A 222 5.87 -2.22 -3.15
N VAL A 223 5.14 -3.11 -2.49
CA VAL A 223 4.27 -4.08 -3.17
C VAL A 223 2.86 -4.10 -2.61
N ILE A 224 1.94 -4.57 -3.43
CA ILE A 224 0.60 -4.98 -3.03
C ILE A 224 0.46 -6.46 -3.35
N TYR A 225 0.08 -7.28 -2.38
CA TYR A 225 -0.43 -8.62 -2.65
C TYR A 225 -1.95 -8.62 -2.65
N VAL A 226 -2.55 -9.19 -3.68
CA VAL A 226 -4.00 -9.38 -3.81
C VAL A 226 -4.28 -10.87 -3.83
N SER A 227 -5.09 -11.37 -2.89
CA SER A 227 -5.45 -12.78 -2.90
C SER A 227 -6.33 -13.09 -4.11
N LYS A 228 -6.07 -14.21 -4.79
CA LYS A 228 -6.84 -14.61 -5.98
C LYS A 228 -8.28 -15.01 -5.63
N LYS A 229 -8.50 -15.44 -4.38
CA LYS A 229 -9.78 -15.89 -3.83
C LYS A 229 -9.93 -15.38 -2.41
N ALA A 230 -11.14 -15.48 -1.86
CA ALA A 230 -11.34 -15.31 -0.43
C ALA A 230 -10.46 -16.30 0.33
N LEU A 231 -9.77 -15.82 1.35
CA LEU A 231 -8.92 -16.66 2.20
C LEU A 231 -9.74 -17.19 3.39
N PRO A 232 -9.30 -18.29 4.01
CA PRO A 232 -9.98 -18.91 5.15
C PRO A 232 -10.07 -18.00 6.39
#